data_AF-A0A944PFP6-F1
#
_entry.id   AF-A0A944PFP6-F1
#
_cell.length_a   1.000
_cell.length_b   1.000
_cell.length_c   1.000
_cell.angle_alpha   90.00
_cell.angle_beta   90.00
_cell.angle_gamma   90.00
#
_symmetry.space_group_name_H-M   'P 1'
#
loop_
_entity.id
_entity.type
_entity.pdbx_description
1 polymer ?
#
loop_
_entity_poly.entity_id
_entity_poly.type
_entity_poly.pdbx_seq_one_letter_code
_entity_poly.pdbx_strand_id
1 'polypeptide(L)'
;MGWSISHGGTRHGYSYGSVAELRAKLEKAAPQESATLSPVLNCGGGDPFKVNANTAQHMGAALHRAADRLKIWDRKWAAMARQIGDSALLAAKLGEPWSWS
;
A
#
# COMPACT_ATOMS: atom_id res chain seq x y z
N MET A 1 -8.88 -11.15 10.97
CA MET A 1 -8.76 -9.69 11.19
C MET A 1 -7.90 -9.12 10.06
N GLY A 2 -8.20 -7.93 9.56
CA GLY A 2 -7.58 -7.40 8.34
C GLY A 2 -7.60 -5.87 8.30
N TRP A 3 -6.83 -5.31 7.39
CA TRP A 3 -6.77 -3.89 7.09
C TRP A 3 -7.95 -3.45 6.23
N SER A 4 -8.53 -2.32 6.61
CA SER A 4 -9.49 -1.52 5.88
C SER A 4 -8.79 -0.23 5.49
N ILE A 5 -8.34 -0.16 4.24
CA ILE A 5 -7.72 1.03 3.66
C ILE A 5 -8.83 1.94 3.14
N SER A 6 -8.85 3.19 3.58
CA SER A 6 -9.88 4.16 3.20
C SER A 6 -9.33 5.56 2.89
N HIS A 7 -10.01 6.22 1.95
CA HIS A 7 -9.81 7.60 1.51
C HIS A 7 -11.05 8.06 0.73
N GLY A 8 -11.49 9.31 0.89
CA GLY A 8 -12.51 9.93 0.03
C GLY A 8 -13.80 9.13 -0.20
N GLY A 9 -14.21 8.27 0.74
CA GLY A 9 -15.40 7.42 0.62
C GLY A 9 -15.20 6.02 0.00
N THR A 10 -14.00 5.71 -0.54
CA THR A 10 -13.64 4.37 -1.02
C THR A 10 -12.97 3.55 0.08
N ARG A 11 -13.39 2.28 0.23
CA ARG A 11 -12.91 1.34 1.26
C ARG A 11 -12.46 0.03 0.62
N HIS A 12 -11.21 -0.37 0.84
CA HIS A 12 -10.67 -1.65 0.42
C HIS A 12 -10.23 -2.49 1.61
N GLY A 13 -10.75 -3.71 1.69
CA GLY A 13 -10.39 -4.67 2.74
C GLY A 13 -9.31 -5.64 2.29
N TYR A 14 -8.24 -5.76 3.06
CA TYR A 14 -7.16 -6.72 2.88
C TYR A 14 -6.91 -7.49 4.17
N SER A 15 -6.71 -8.80 4.12
CA SER A 15 -6.32 -9.53 5.34
C SER A 15 -4.91 -9.13 5.79
N TYR A 16 -4.61 -9.22 7.10
CA TYR A 16 -3.25 -8.98 7.60
C TYR A 16 -2.23 -9.91 6.92
N GLY A 17 -2.61 -11.17 6.68
CA GLY A 17 -1.79 -12.13 5.94
C GLY A 17 -1.50 -11.70 4.51
N SER A 18 -2.50 -11.14 3.81
CA SER A 18 -2.31 -10.64 2.44
C SER A 18 -1.38 -9.43 2.38
N VAL A 19 -1.45 -8.51 3.35
CA VAL A 19 -0.53 -7.36 3.42
C VAL A 19 0.89 -7.80 3.79
N ALA A 20 1.02 -8.74 4.72
CA ALA A 20 2.32 -9.32 5.09
C ALA A 20 2.95 -10.10 3.92
N GLU A 21 2.16 -10.86 3.17
CA GLU A 21 2.64 -11.58 2.00
C GLU A 21 3.00 -10.62 0.87
N LEU A 22 2.21 -9.56 0.64
CA LEU A 22 2.56 -8.50 -0.30
C LEU A 22 3.92 -7.88 0.07
N ARG A 23 4.16 -7.57 1.35
CA ARG A 23 5.46 -7.08 1.82
C ARG A 23 6.59 -8.04 1.48
N ALA A 24 6.45 -9.33 1.79
CA ALA A 24 7.48 -10.33 1.48
C ALA A 24 7.76 -10.43 -0.03
N LYS A 25 6.72 -10.31 -0.88
CA LYS A 25 6.89 -10.28 -2.34
C LYS A 25 7.60 -9.02 -2.81
N LEU A 26 7.27 -7.86 -2.23
CA LEU A 26 7.92 -6.58 -2.52
C LEU A 26 9.39 -6.58 -2.09
N GLU A 27 9.72 -7.12 -0.92
CA GLU A 27 11.11 -7.27 -0.46
C GLU A 27 11.96 -8.06 -1.46
N LYS A 28 11.39 -9.09 -2.08
CA LYS A 28 12.07 -9.90 -3.10
C LYS A 28 12.16 -9.21 -4.48
N ALA A 29 11.07 -8.60 -4.95
CA ALA A 29 10.96 -8.10 -6.32
C ALA A 29 11.35 -6.62 -6.49
N ALA A 30 11.26 -5.83 -5.42
CA ALA A 30 11.42 -4.39 -5.42
C ALA A 30 11.99 -3.90 -4.07
N PRO A 31 13.22 -4.30 -3.70
CA PRO A 31 13.78 -4.07 -2.36
C PRO A 31 13.90 -2.58 -2.00
N GLN A 32 14.22 -1.73 -2.98
CA GLN A 32 14.32 -0.27 -2.78
C GLN A 32 12.95 0.35 -2.45
N GLU A 33 11.91 -0.04 -3.17
CA GLU A 33 10.55 0.40 -2.93
C GLU A 33 10.00 -0.19 -1.62
N SER A 34 10.36 -1.44 -1.31
CA SER A 34 9.99 -2.09 -0.06
C SER A 34 10.50 -1.34 1.17
N ALA A 35 11.74 -0.82 1.14
CA ALA A 35 12.27 0.01 2.21
C ALA A 35 11.45 1.31 2.41
N THR A 36 10.95 1.90 1.32
CA THR A 36 10.08 3.09 1.36
C THR A 36 8.70 2.76 1.91
N LEU A 37 8.18 1.56 1.64
CA LEU A 37 6.84 1.13 2.00
C LEU A 37 6.77 0.45 3.38
N SER A 38 7.91 0.05 3.94
CA SER A 38 8.04 -0.59 5.24
C SER A 38 7.28 0.12 6.37
N PRO A 39 7.29 1.45 6.51
CA PRO A 39 6.55 2.11 7.60
C PRO A 39 5.05 1.85 7.60
N VAL A 40 4.45 1.54 6.44
CA VAL A 40 3.00 1.31 6.29
C VAL A 40 2.67 -0.16 6.21
N LEU A 41 3.48 -0.95 5.50
CA LEU A 41 3.25 -2.39 5.33
C LEU A 41 3.67 -3.21 6.56
N ASN A 42 4.46 -2.63 7.47
CA ASN A 42 4.97 -3.30 8.67
C ASN A 42 4.17 -2.95 9.93
N CYS A 43 3.10 -2.15 9.82
CA CYS A 43 2.12 -1.97 10.88
C CYS A 43 1.42 -3.32 11.10
N GLY A 44 1.97 -4.15 12.00
CA GLY A 44 1.43 -5.47 12.36
C GLY A 44 0.43 -5.43 13.52
N GLY A 45 0.24 -4.26 14.15
CA GLY A 45 -0.56 -4.12 15.36
C GLY A 45 -2.07 -4.06 15.14
N GLY A 46 -2.54 -3.85 13.90
CA GLY A 46 -3.96 -3.57 13.63
C GLY A 46 -4.45 -2.23 14.17
N ASP A 47 -3.57 -1.45 14.81
CA ASP A 47 -3.86 -0.11 15.28
C ASP A 47 -4.08 0.83 14.10
N PRO A 48 -5.23 1.51 14.03
CA PRO A 48 -5.50 2.43 12.94
C PRO A 48 -4.46 3.54 12.89
N PHE A 49 -3.95 3.81 11.70
CA PHE A 49 -3.00 4.90 11.47
C PHE A 49 -3.36 5.70 10.22
N LYS A 50 -2.82 6.91 10.16
CA LYS A 50 -3.07 7.84 9.05
C LYS A 50 -1.76 8.33 8.48
N VAL A 51 -1.69 8.38 7.16
CA VAL A 51 -0.58 8.92 6.41
C VAL A 51 -1.03 10.23 5.79
N ASN A 52 -0.27 11.31 5.98
CA ASN A 52 -0.60 12.61 5.40
C ASN A 52 -0.56 12.58 3.85
N ALA A 53 -1.20 13.54 3.19
CA ALA A 53 -1.31 13.57 1.73
C ALA A 53 0.04 13.53 1.00
N ASN A 54 1.05 14.26 1.48
CA ASN A 54 2.38 14.29 0.85
C ASN A 54 3.06 12.91 0.92
N THR A 55 3.08 12.30 2.10
CA THR A 55 3.63 10.96 2.30
C THR A 55 2.81 9.91 1.53
N ALA A 56 1.48 10.05 1.46
CA ALA A 56 0.62 9.17 0.67
C ALA A 56 0.96 9.24 -0.82
N GLN A 57 1.28 10.43 -1.35
CA GLN A 57 1.74 10.59 -2.73
C GLN A 57 3.04 9.81 -2.99
N HIS A 58 4.03 9.99 -2.11
CA HIS A 58 5.31 9.30 -2.22
C HIS A 58 5.15 7.77 -2.13
N MET A 59 4.30 7.29 -1.23
CA MET A 59 4.02 5.86 -1.05
C MET A 59 3.23 5.28 -2.22
N GLY A 60 2.23 6.00 -2.72
CA GLY A 60 1.45 5.60 -3.89
C GLY A 60 2.32 5.44 -5.14
N ALA A 61 3.24 6.38 -5.38
CA ALA A 61 4.20 6.27 -6.48
C ALA A 61 5.17 5.10 -6.30
N ALA A 62 5.64 4.83 -5.07
CA ALA A 62 6.48 3.66 -4.77
C ALA A 62 5.73 2.35 -5.02
N LEU A 63 4.45 2.26 -4.64
CA LEU A 63 3.59 1.11 -4.88
C LEU A 63 3.36 0.83 -6.37
N HIS A 64 3.16 1.86 -7.19
CA HIS A 64 3.05 1.71 -8.65
C HIS A 64 4.35 1.18 -9.26
N ARG A 65 5.51 1.76 -8.90
CA ARG A 65 6.82 1.26 -9.36
C ARG A 65 7.04 -0.19 -8.95
N ALA A 66 6.68 -0.54 -7.73
CA ALA A 66 6.82 -1.90 -7.25
C ALA A 66 5.82 -2.87 -7.91
N ALA A 67 4.60 -2.42 -8.20
CA ALA A 67 3.60 -3.18 -8.94
C ALA A 67 4.08 -3.52 -10.35
N ASP A 68 4.71 -2.57 -11.06
CA ASP A 68 5.23 -2.81 -12.41
C ASP A 68 6.38 -3.82 -12.39
N ARG A 69 7.23 -3.82 -11.35
CA ARG A 69 8.25 -4.88 -11.13
C ARG A 69 7.61 -6.22 -10.79
N LEU A 70 6.62 -6.23 -9.89
CA LEU A 70 5.89 -7.44 -9.51
C LEU A 70 5.13 -8.07 -10.68
N LYS A 71 4.63 -7.28 -11.64
CA LYS A 71 3.82 -7.75 -12.77
C LYS A 71 4.54 -8.82 -13.60
N ILE A 72 5.86 -8.80 -13.62
CA ILE A 72 6.71 -9.76 -14.32
C ILE A 72 6.68 -11.13 -13.63
N TRP A 73 6.57 -11.15 -12.30
CA TRP A 73 6.69 -12.35 -11.47
C TRP A 73 5.35 -12.88 -10.96
N ASP A 74 4.45 -11.99 -10.55
CA ASP A 74 3.16 -12.32 -9.96
C ASP A 74 2.14 -11.18 -10.18
N ARG A 75 1.24 -11.40 -11.13
CA ARG A 75 0.22 -10.42 -11.52
C ARG A 75 -0.80 -10.15 -10.42
N LYS A 76 -1.06 -11.11 -9.52
CA LYS A 76 -2.03 -10.95 -8.43
C LYS A 76 -1.51 -9.92 -7.42
N TRP A 77 -0.25 -10.05 -6.99
CA TRP A 77 0.36 -9.09 -6.06
C TRP A 77 0.62 -7.75 -6.71
N ALA A 78 0.93 -7.72 -8.01
CA ALA A 78 1.02 -6.48 -8.76
C ALA A 78 -0.30 -5.70 -8.77
N ALA A 79 -1.43 -6.39 -8.99
CA ALA A 79 -2.75 -5.77 -8.95
C ALA A 79 -3.08 -5.24 -7.55
N MET A 80 -2.79 -6.00 -6.50
CA MET A 80 -2.98 -5.56 -5.11
C MET A 80 -2.11 -4.34 -4.79
N ALA A 81 -0.82 -4.35 -5.12
CA ALA A 81 0.08 -3.22 -4.93
C ALA A 81 -0.43 -1.96 -5.66
N ARG A 82 -0.88 -2.11 -6.92
CA ARG A 82 -1.42 -1.01 -7.71
C ARG A 82 -2.69 -0.45 -7.08
N GLN A 83 -3.62 -1.30 -6.64
CA GLN A 83 -4.86 -0.86 -5.98
C GLN A 83 -4.59 -0.09 -4.67
N ILE A 84 -3.64 -0.57 -3.85
CA ILE A 84 -3.21 0.15 -2.64
C ILE A 84 -2.52 1.47 -3.03
N GLY A 85 -1.74 1.47 -4.11
CA GLY A 85 -1.07 2.67 -4.62
C GLY A 85 -2.05 3.72 -5.14
N ASP A 86 -3.05 3.30 -5.91
CA ASP A 86 -4.15 4.16 -6.40
C ASP A 86 -4.92 4.79 -5.24
N SER A 87 -5.13 4.01 -4.18
CA SER A 87 -5.75 4.48 -2.94
C SER A 87 -4.94 5.61 -2.28
N ALA A 88 -3.63 5.42 -2.14
CA ALA A 88 -2.74 6.43 -1.58
C ALA A 88 -2.64 7.69 -2.46
N LEU A 89 -2.56 7.52 -3.79
CA LEU A 89 -2.51 8.64 -4.74
C LEU A 89 -3.83 9.42 -4.76
N LEU A 90 -4.97 8.74 -4.62
CA LEU A 90 -6.26 9.44 -4.56
C LEU A 90 -6.39 10.25 -3.27
N ALA A 91 -5.98 9.70 -2.12
CA ALA A 91 -5.93 10.44 -0.86
C ALA A 91 -5.07 11.71 -1.00
N ALA A 92 -3.87 11.58 -1.59
CA ALA A 92 -2.98 12.70 -1.87
C ALA A 92 -3.61 13.75 -2.78
N LYS A 93 -4.26 13.32 -3.88
CA LYS A 93 -4.93 14.20 -4.84
C LYS A 93 -6.07 14.99 -4.21
N LEU A 94 -6.81 14.39 -3.28
CA LEU A 94 -7.91 15.03 -2.56
C LEU A 94 -7.43 15.89 -1.37
N GLY A 95 -6.13 15.87 -1.05
CA GLY A 95 -5.59 16.53 0.15
C GLY A 95 -6.05 15.86 1.45
N GLU A 96 -6.50 14.61 1.39
CA GLU A 96 -7.04 13.86 2.52
C GLU A 96 -5.98 12.89 3.10
N PRO A 97 -6.06 12.57 4.41
CA PRO A 97 -5.20 11.56 4.99
C PRO A 97 -5.58 10.16 4.48
N TRP A 98 -4.55 9.40 4.08
CA TRP A 98 -4.69 7.99 3.72
C TRP A 98 -4.79 7.15 4.99
N SER A 99 -5.96 6.56 5.24
CA SER A 99 -6.27 5.91 6.52
C SER A 99 -6.25 4.40 6.40
N TRP A 100 -5.58 3.74 7.35
CA TRP A 100 -5.52 2.30 7.52
C TRP A 100 -6.21 1.96 8.85
N SER A 101 -7.26 1.14 8.83
CA SER A 101 -8.05 0.77 10.02
C SER A 101 -8.62 -0.64 9.94
#